data_AF-A0AAP3DBY4-F1
#
_entry.id   AF-A0AAP3DBY4-F1
#
_cell.length_a   1.000
_cell.length_b   1.000
_cell.length_c   1.000
_cell.angle_alpha   90.00
_cell.angle_beta   90.00
_cell.angle_gamma   90.00
#
_symmetry.space_group_name_H-M   'P 1'
#
loop_
_entity.id
_entity.type
_entity.pdbx_description
1 polymer ?
#
loop_
_entity_poly.entity_id
_entity_poly.type
_entity_poly.pdbx_seq_one_letter_code
_entity_poly.pdbx_strand_id
1 'polypeptide(L)'
;MHIHIFQDIVYPWCRIGIASLLGALQEWQAEEVTLHYHAFTIDPYLPNEGVPFRATMERLLGRKEQVGKALEYVTAMGQEIGLHFCFDQIKIRAHPDQLILS
;
A
#
# COMPACT_ATOMS: atom_id res chain seq x y z
N MET A 1 14.09 -14.38 -15.70
CA MET A 1 12.64 -14.22 -15.49
C MET A 1 12.28 -12.73 -15.40
N HIS A 2 11.10 -12.32 -15.88
CA HIS A 2 10.61 -10.95 -15.76
C HIS A 2 9.38 -10.90 -14.85
N ILE A 3 9.37 -10.02 -13.87
CA ILE A 3 8.22 -9.80 -12.98
C ILE A 3 7.72 -8.37 -13.16
N HIS A 4 6.44 -8.23 -13.49
CA HIS A 4 5.78 -6.94 -13.63
C HIS A 4 4.99 -6.62 -12.36
N ILE A 5 5.32 -5.49 -11.73
CA ILE A 5 4.74 -5.04 -10.47
C ILE A 5 3.89 -3.81 -10.75
N PHE A 6 2.58 -3.96 -10.63
CA PHE A 6 1.63 -2.84 -10.67
C PHE A 6 1.36 -2.40 -9.24
N GLN A 7 1.66 -1.15 -8.92
CA GLN A 7 1.49 -0.64 -7.56
C GLN A 7 0.86 0.74 -7.52
N ASP A 8 0.03 0.93 -6.50
CA ASP A 8 -0.38 2.24 -6.02
C ASP A 8 0.35 2.52 -4.71
N ILE A 9 1.13 3.61 -4.67
CA ILE A 9 1.99 3.95 -3.53
C ILE A 9 1.20 4.30 -2.26
N VAL A 10 -0.08 4.63 -2.37
CA VAL A 10 -0.94 4.90 -1.19
C VAL A 10 -1.63 3.64 -0.66
N TYR A 11 -1.49 2.50 -1.34
CA TYR A 11 -2.12 1.24 -0.94
C TYR A 11 -1.17 0.37 -0.11
N PRO A 12 -1.48 0.08 1.17
CA PRO A 12 -0.52 -0.54 2.08
C PRO A 12 -0.16 -1.98 1.70
N TRP A 13 -1.08 -2.71 1.04
CA TRP A 13 -0.81 -4.06 0.57
C TRP A 13 0.22 -4.11 -0.56
N CYS A 14 0.34 -3.06 -1.39
CA CYS A 14 1.43 -2.98 -2.37
C CYS A 14 2.79 -2.96 -1.67
N ARG A 15 2.90 -2.21 -0.57
CA ARG A 15 4.13 -2.16 0.24
C ARG A 15 4.45 -3.52 0.88
N ILE A 16 3.44 -4.20 1.43
CA ILE A 16 3.60 -5.55 1.98
C ILE A 16 4.06 -6.53 0.90
N GLY A 17 3.35 -6.58 -0.23
CA GLY A 17 3.66 -7.49 -1.33
C GLY A 17 5.06 -7.29 -1.91
N ILE A 18 5.51 -6.05 -2.07
CA ILE A 18 6.87 -5.76 -2.54
C ILE A 18 7.90 -6.20 -1.51
N ALA A 19 7.70 -5.91 -0.22
CA ALA A 19 8.63 -6.35 0.82
C ALA A 19 8.73 -7.89 0.89
N SER A 20 7.60 -8.60 0.81
CA SER A 20 7.58 -10.06 0.73
C SER A 20 8.30 -10.59 -0.52
N LEU A 21 8.05 -9.99 -1.69
CA LEU A 21 8.72 -10.37 -2.93
C LEU A 21 10.23 -10.17 -2.84
N LEU A 22 10.68 -9.02 -2.35
CA LEU A 22 12.10 -8.73 -2.20
C LEU A 22 12.78 -9.68 -1.20
N GLY A 23 12.10 -10.02 -0.10
CA GLY A 23 12.57 -11.05 0.83
C GLY A 23 12.73 -12.42 0.17
N ALA A 24 11.71 -12.88 -0.57
CA ALA A 24 11.78 -14.15 -1.30
C ALA A 24 12.90 -14.16 -2.35
N LEU A 25 13.14 -13.04 -3.03
CA LEU A 25 14.20 -12.92 -4.03
C LEU A 25 15.61 -12.96 -3.41
N GLN A 26 15.79 -12.68 -2.12
CA GLN A 26 17.08 -12.85 -1.45
C GLN A 26 17.47 -14.34 -1.31
N GLU A 27 16.48 -15.23 -1.22
CA GLU A 27 16.69 -16.68 -1.10
C GLU A 27 16.67 -17.38 -2.47
N TRP A 28 16.39 -16.64 -3.54
CA TRP A 28 16.25 -17.17 -4.89
C TRP A 28 17.61 -17.50 -5.51
N GLN A 29 17.84 -18.77 -5.86
CA GLN A 29 19.11 -19.27 -6.39
C GLN A 29 19.04 -19.76 -7.85
N ALA A 30 17.93 -19.48 -8.56
CA ALA A 30 17.76 -19.91 -9.94
C ALA A 30 18.18 -18.81 -10.93
N GLU A 31 17.41 -18.58 -11.99
CA GLU A 31 17.73 -17.57 -13.00
C GLU A 31 17.62 -16.14 -12.48
N GLU A 32 18.32 -15.22 -13.15
CA GLU A 32 18.24 -13.78 -12.89
C GLU A 32 16.80 -13.27 -13.05
N VAL A 33 16.39 -12.41 -12.12
CA VAL A 33 15.06 -11.80 -12.09
C VAL A 33 15.17 -10.30 -12.36
N THR A 34 14.49 -9.82 -13.40
CA THR A 34 14.33 -8.38 -13.66
C THR A 34 12.95 -7.92 -13.22
N LEU A 35 12.91 -6.91 -12.35
CA LEU A 35 11.66 -6.30 -11.88
C LEU A 35 11.29 -5.09 -12.75
N HIS A 36 10.05 -5.05 -13.19
CA HIS A 36 9.46 -3.97 -13.98
C HIS A 36 8.33 -3.32 -13.18
N TYR A 37 8.52 -2.10 -12.72
CA TYR A 37 7.51 -1.37 -11.94
C TYR A 37 6.60 -0.55 -12.85
N HIS A 38 5.30 -0.65 -12.61
CA HIS A 38 4.24 0.05 -13.32
C HIS A 38 3.39 0.82 -12.31
N ALA A 39 3.22 2.13 -12.55
CA ALA A 39 2.30 2.92 -11.76
C ALA A 39 0.87 2.45 -11.99
N PHE A 40 0.09 2.35 -10.92
CA PHE A 40 -1.33 2.05 -10.95
C PHE A 40 -2.06 3.00 -10.00
N THR A 41 -3.22 3.49 -10.42
CA THR A 41 -4.07 4.36 -9.61
C THR A 41 -5.32 3.60 -9.24
N ILE A 42 -5.48 3.24 -7.96
CA ILE A 42 -6.61 2.44 -7.49
C ILE A 42 -7.93 3.21 -7.53
N ASP A 43 -7.87 4.52 -7.31
CA ASP A 43 -9.01 5.42 -7.37
C ASP A 43 -8.70 6.60 -8.31
N PRO A 44 -9.04 6.49 -9.61
CA PRO A 44 -8.74 7.52 -10.60
C PRO A 44 -9.57 8.80 -10.41
N TYR A 45 -10.54 8.80 -9.49
CA TYR A 45 -11.39 9.94 -9.19
C TYR A 45 -11.01 10.62 -7.87
N LEU A 46 -9.93 10.18 -7.22
CA LEU A 46 -9.39 10.83 -6.04
C LEU A 46 -8.94 12.25 -6.41
N PRO A 47 -9.47 13.32 -5.76
CA PRO A 47 -9.02 14.67 -6.04
C PRO A 47 -7.56 14.89 -5.65
N ASN A 48 -6.87 15.81 -6.32
CA ASN A 48 -5.45 16.12 -6.08
C ASN A 48 -5.20 16.58 -4.64
N GLU A 49 -6.10 17.35 -4.05
CA GLU A 49 -6.06 17.78 -2.65
C GLU A 49 -6.23 16.61 -1.64
N GLY A 50 -6.58 15.42 -2.13
CA GLY A 50 -6.88 14.25 -1.32
C GLY A 50 -8.23 14.36 -0.60
N VAL A 51 -8.55 13.34 0.19
CA VAL A 51 -9.81 13.27 0.95
C VAL A 51 -9.53 12.86 2.40
N PRO A 52 -10.41 13.19 3.37
CA PRO A 52 -10.23 12.74 4.75
C PRO A 52 -10.14 11.21 4.83
N PHE A 53 -9.03 10.70 5.37
CA PHE A 53 -8.71 9.27 5.35
C PHE A 53 -9.76 8.43 6.09
N ARG A 54 -10.05 8.79 7.35
CA ARG A 54 -11.03 8.07 8.19
C ARG A 54 -12.41 8.00 7.55
N ALA A 55 -12.94 9.15 7.10
CA ALA A 55 -14.25 9.20 6.45
C ALA A 55 -14.31 8.36 5.16
N THR A 56 -13.19 8.33 4.41
CA THR A 56 -13.09 7.51 3.20
C THR A 56 -13.09 6.03 3.53
N MET A 57 -12.32 5.59 4.53
CA MET A 57 -12.29 4.19 4.96
C MET A 57 -13.63 3.74 5.52
N GLU A 58 -14.32 4.59 6.29
CA GLU A 58 -15.69 4.32 6.76
C GLU A 58 -16.67 4.19 5.59
N ARG A 59 -16.56 5.02 4.55
CA ARG A 59 -17.39 4.88 3.34
C ARG A 59 -17.12 3.57 2.59
N LEU A 60 -15.86 3.12 2.53
CA LEU A 60 -15.45 1.92 1.79
C LEU A 60 -15.75 0.62 2.54
N LEU A 61 -15.51 0.60 3.85
CA LEU A 61 -15.59 -0.59 4.70
C LEU A 61 -16.83 -0.59 5.61
N GLY A 62 -17.64 0.46 5.57
CA GLY A 62 -18.83 0.61 6.40
C GLY A 62 -18.51 1.09 7.82
N ARG A 63 -18.76 0.24 8.83
CA ARG A 63 -18.75 0.69 10.23
C ARG A 63 -17.33 0.99 10.72
N LYS A 64 -17.20 1.96 11.64
CA LYS A 64 -15.93 2.33 12.30
C LYS A 64 -15.12 1.16 12.85
N GLU A 65 -15.80 0.20 13.48
CA GLU A 65 -15.17 -1.02 14.00
C GLU A 65 -14.51 -1.86 12.90
N GLN A 66 -15.13 -1.93 11.71
CA GLN A 66 -14.57 -2.66 10.57
C GLN A 66 -13.33 -1.96 10.02
N VAL A 67 -13.31 -0.63 10.02
CA VAL A 67 -12.11 0.15 9.69
C VAL A 67 -11.00 -0.14 10.69
N GLY A 68 -11.29 -0.14 12.00
CA GLY A 68 -10.31 -0.48 13.04
C GLY A 68 -9.69 -1.85 12.80
N LYS A 69 -10.52 -2.89 12.67
CA LYS A 69 -10.10 -4.27 12.40
C LYS A 69 -9.26 -4.40 11.12
N ALA A 70 -9.65 -3.70 10.06
CA ALA A 70 -8.90 -3.72 8.80
C ALA A 70 -7.50 -3.09 8.94
N LEU A 71 -7.40 -1.95 9.63
CA LEU A 71 -6.13 -1.27 9.84
C LEU A 71 -5.22 -2.05 10.80
N GLU A 72 -5.78 -2.64 11.86
CA GLU A 72 -5.07 -3.53 12.78
C GLU A 72 -4.50 -4.74 12.05
N TYR A 73 -5.31 -5.39 11.20
CA TYR A 73 -4.88 -6.53 10.42
C TYR A 73 -3.74 -6.20 9.46
N VAL A 74 -3.86 -5.11 8.69
CA VAL A 74 -2.79 -4.64 7.79
C VAL A 74 -1.51 -4.30 8.57
N THR A 75 -1.66 -3.70 9.75
CA THR A 75 -0.52 -3.36 10.63
C THR A 75 0.19 -4.62 11.11
N ALA A 76 -0.55 -5.62 11.59
CA ALA A 76 0.01 -6.89 12.03
C ALA A 76 0.76 -7.59 10.88
N MET A 77 0.16 -7.66 9.68
CA MET A 77 0.83 -8.24 8.52
C MET A 77 2.10 -7.50 8.11
N GLY A 78 2.11 -6.17 8.23
CA GLY A 78 3.32 -5.37 8.02
C GLY A 78 4.42 -5.71 9.01
N GLN A 79 4.07 -5.83 10.29
CA GLN A 79 5.03 -6.10 11.36
C GLN A 79 5.74 -7.45 11.19
N GLU A 80 5.03 -8.48 10.72
CA GLU A 80 5.61 -9.80 10.44
C GLU A 80 6.79 -9.74 9.44
N ILE A 81 6.82 -8.72 8.58
CA ILE A 81 7.86 -8.50 7.57
C ILE A 81 8.66 -7.21 7.81
N GLY A 82 8.66 -6.70 9.05
CA GLY A 82 9.47 -5.55 9.46
C GLY A 82 8.95 -4.17 9.01
N LEU A 83 7.73 -4.10 8.48
CA LEU A 83 7.07 -2.83 8.13
C LEU A 83 6.29 -2.27 9.31
N HIS A 84 6.37 -0.95 9.49
CA HIS A 84 5.66 -0.22 10.54
C HIS A 84 4.68 0.75 9.90
N PHE A 85 3.38 0.56 10.16
CA PHE A 85 2.32 1.44 9.66
C PHE A 85 1.80 2.33 10.79
N CYS A 86 1.71 3.65 10.52
CA CYS A 86 1.20 4.66 11.45
C CYS A 86 -0.12 5.25 10.93
N PHE A 87 -1.14 4.41 10.72
CA PHE A 87 -2.42 4.84 10.16
C PHE A 87 -3.18 5.88 11.01
N ASP A 88 -2.88 5.93 12.30
CA ASP A 88 -3.40 6.91 13.26
C ASP A 88 -2.90 8.34 12.97
N GLN A 89 -1.73 8.48 12.34
CA GLN A 89 -1.16 9.77 11.97
C GLN A 89 -1.70 10.30 10.63
N ILE A 90 -2.45 9.48 9.89
CA ILE A 90 -2.97 9.84 8.56
C ILE A 90 -4.25 10.65 8.70
N LYS A 91 -4.18 11.93 8.29
CA LYS A 91 -5.34 12.82 8.20
C LYS A 91 -6.01 12.76 6.83
N ILE A 92 -5.19 12.75 5.76
CA ILE A 92 -5.63 12.81 4.37
C ILE A 92 -5.17 11.55 3.63
N ARG A 93 -6.09 10.93 2.89
CA ARG A 93 -5.76 10.00 1.83
C ARG A 93 -5.29 10.83 0.64
N ALA A 94 -3.98 10.99 0.52
CA ALA A 94 -3.35 11.79 -0.53
C ALA A 94 -3.56 11.15 -1.91
N HIS A 95 -3.64 11.99 -2.94
CA HIS A 95 -3.50 11.50 -4.31
C HIS A 95 -2.06 11.03 -4.56
N PRO A 96 -1.83 9.88 -5.20
CA PRO A 96 -0.47 9.36 -5.46
C PRO A 96 0.46 10.39 -6.11
N ASP A 97 -0.02 11.14 -7.09
CA ASP A 97 0.80 12.13 -7.81
C ASP A 97 1.34 13.25 -6.92
N GLN A 98 0.69 13.57 -5.80
CA GLN A 98 1.19 14.58 -4.86
C GLN A 98 2.41 14.10 -4.07
N LEU A 99 2.58 12.79 -3.91
CA LEU A 99 3.67 12.20 -3.14
C LEU A 99 4.91 11.91 -4.00
N ILE A 100 4.76 11.86 -5.32
CA ILE A 100 5.87 11.62 -6.25
C ILE A 100 6.69 12.90 -6.48
N LEU A 101 6.10 14.08 -6.22
CA LEU A 101 6.72 15.39 -6.44
C LEU A 101 7.37 16.00 -5.18
N SER A 102 7.30 15.32 -4.03
CA SER A 102 7.85 15.74 -2.73
C SER A 102 9.13 15.01 -2.38
#